data_AF-A0A0Q8R078-F1
#
_entry.id   AF-A0A0Q8R078-F1
#
_cell.length_a   1.000
_cell.length_b   1.000
_cell.length_c   1.000
_cell.angle_alpha   90.00
_cell.angle_beta   90.00
_cell.angle_gamma   90.00
#
_symmetry.space_group_name_H-M   'P 1'
#
loop_
_entity.id
_entity.type
_entity.pdbx_description
1 polymer ?
#
loop_
_entity_poly.entity_id
_entity_poly.type
_entity_poly.pdbx_seq_one_letter_code
_entity_poly.pdbx_strand_id
1 'polypeptide(L)'
;MGSNNLNNVAMDLEQPLKRIRAQIKFGRTEGVSEKLSALLEHFRGSSHEAVILEVYALGYLPDVKGFAEAVPLLERLLSLEIPDNVRANALGFMSLCMKRLSVVPSEADLNNPNLTHFMETLRSGNIFDFDANPNSLHRYPITRDLELAKRLAWNQSIESPFKSWNGLRSKASAQRNRYCSENLISTARFGKIITSEITDICQNRLAGEIMHFFDDIYGDLSEIAEGKAVGFETDLHKQMWEVYKRKAFPCGWMDNYPDEQLCVFIPYRH
;
A
#
# COMPACT_ATOMS: atom_id res chain seq x y z
N MET A 1 -47.29 37.92 25.05
CA MET A 1 -46.20 38.13 24.07
C MET A 1 -44.91 37.59 24.67
N GLY A 2 -44.46 36.40 24.25
CA GLY A 2 -43.31 35.74 24.89
C GLY A 2 -42.96 34.39 24.28
N SER A 3 -43.13 34.24 22.96
CA SER A 3 -42.88 32.97 22.26
C SER A 3 -42.06 33.18 20.97
N ASN A 4 -41.04 34.05 21.04
CA ASN A 4 -40.20 34.38 19.88
C ASN A 4 -38.68 34.21 20.10
N ASN A 5 -38.24 33.57 21.20
CA ASN A 5 -36.82 33.49 21.53
C ASN A 5 -36.17 32.09 21.41
N LEU A 6 -36.93 31.04 21.10
CA LEU A 6 -36.36 29.69 20.90
C LEU A 6 -35.98 29.41 19.45
N ASN A 7 -36.57 30.11 18.47
CA ASN A 7 -36.26 29.93 17.05
C ASN A 7 -35.02 30.70 16.55
N ASN A 8 -34.46 31.63 17.35
CA ASN A 8 -33.29 32.42 16.95
C ASN A 8 -31.94 31.73 17.25
N VAL A 9 -31.91 30.70 18.11
CA VAL A 9 -30.67 29.97 18.47
C VAL A 9 -30.41 28.81 17.50
N ALA A 10 -31.45 28.18 16.94
CA ALA A 10 -31.31 27.08 15.98
C ALA A 10 -30.72 27.53 14.61
N MET A 11 -30.78 28.83 14.29
CA MET A 11 -30.16 29.39 13.07
C MET A 11 -28.62 29.53 13.16
N ASP A 12 -28.02 29.38 14.34
CA ASP A 12 -26.63 29.81 14.58
C ASP A 12 -25.57 28.72 14.28
N LEU A 13 -25.92 27.42 14.34
CA LEU A 13 -24.94 26.34 14.17
C LEU A 13 -24.76 25.85 12.73
N GLU A 14 -25.81 25.86 11.92
CA GLU A 14 -25.79 25.29 10.57
C GLU A 14 -24.81 26.01 9.64
N GLN A 15 -24.71 27.33 9.73
CA GLN A 15 -23.76 28.09 8.90
C GLN A 15 -22.29 27.77 9.24
N PRO A 16 -21.85 27.79 10.51
CA PRO A 16 -20.53 27.32 10.92
C PRO A 16 -20.23 25.89 10.45
N LEU A 17 -21.13 24.93 10.70
CA LEU A 17 -20.91 23.54 10.31
C LEU A 17 -20.85 23.35 8.80
N LYS A 18 -21.67 24.07 8.03
CA LYS A 18 -21.61 24.05 6.56
C LYS A 18 -20.25 24.52 6.04
N ARG A 19 -19.67 25.59 6.65
CA ARG A 19 -18.34 26.08 6.30
C ARG A 19 -17.26 25.05 6.66
N ILE A 20 -17.35 24.44 7.83
CA ILE A 20 -16.40 23.41 8.28
C ILE A 20 -16.46 22.17 7.39
N ARG A 21 -17.66 21.66 7.08
CA ARG A 21 -17.83 20.53 6.14
C ARG A 21 -17.23 20.85 4.76
N ALA A 22 -17.38 22.07 4.27
CA ALA A 22 -16.73 22.50 3.03
C ALA A 22 -15.20 22.55 3.17
N GLN A 23 -14.67 23.05 4.29
CA GLN A 23 -13.23 23.04 4.57
C GLN A 23 -12.67 21.62 4.53
N ILE A 24 -13.29 20.68 5.25
CA ILE A 24 -12.93 19.26 5.27
C ILE A 24 -12.97 18.67 3.85
N LYS A 25 -14.11 18.83 3.16
CA LYS A 25 -14.30 18.32 1.79
C LYS A 25 -13.23 18.79 0.80
N PHE A 26 -12.68 19.99 0.99
CA PHE A 26 -11.66 20.58 0.13
C PHE A 26 -10.24 20.47 0.73
N GLY A 27 -10.03 19.66 1.78
CA GLY A 27 -8.71 19.45 2.40
C GLY A 27 -8.12 20.68 3.10
N ARG A 28 -8.94 21.70 3.40
CA ARG A 28 -8.52 22.95 4.08
C ARG A 28 -8.68 22.79 5.59
N THR A 29 -7.81 21.99 6.20
CA THR A 29 -7.94 21.53 7.59
C THR A 29 -7.42 22.51 8.64
N GLU A 30 -6.72 23.57 8.24
CA GLU A 30 -6.17 24.56 9.17
C GLU A 30 -7.28 25.22 10.02
N GLY A 31 -7.13 25.18 11.34
CA GLY A 31 -8.08 25.75 12.29
C GLY A 31 -9.39 24.97 12.46
N VAL A 32 -9.57 23.82 11.78
CA VAL A 32 -10.83 23.06 11.84
C VAL A 32 -11.02 22.38 13.19
N SER A 33 -9.95 21.79 13.73
CA SER A 33 -9.93 21.13 15.04
C SER A 33 -10.32 22.10 16.15
N GLU A 34 -9.75 23.30 16.16
CA GLU A 34 -9.99 24.34 17.15
C GLU A 34 -11.43 24.84 17.09
N LYS A 35 -11.96 25.07 15.87
CA LYS A 35 -13.36 25.50 15.67
C LYS A 35 -14.35 24.44 16.15
N LEU A 36 -14.13 23.18 15.80
CA LEU A 36 -15.00 22.08 16.22
C LEU A 36 -14.96 21.88 17.73
N SER A 37 -13.78 21.98 18.33
CA SER A 37 -13.61 21.91 19.78
C SER A 37 -14.34 23.06 20.49
N ALA A 38 -14.22 24.30 19.98
CA ALA A 38 -14.94 25.45 20.51
C ALA A 38 -16.47 25.29 20.42
N LEU A 39 -16.98 24.75 19.30
CA LEU A 39 -18.40 24.43 19.15
C LEU A 39 -18.85 23.34 20.13
N LEU A 40 -18.05 22.29 20.34
CA LEU A 40 -18.37 21.21 21.29
C LEU A 40 -18.46 21.71 22.74
N GLU A 41 -17.59 22.65 23.13
CA GLU A 41 -17.65 23.25 24.46
C GLU A 41 -18.89 24.14 24.61
N HIS A 42 -19.21 24.94 23.59
CA HIS A 42 -20.37 25.83 23.63
C HIS A 42 -21.71 25.09 23.64
N PHE A 43 -21.82 23.97 22.89
CA PHE A 43 -23.06 23.22 22.70
C PHE A 43 -23.14 21.92 23.52
N ARG A 44 -22.30 21.77 24.55
CA ARG A 44 -22.29 20.58 25.42
C ARG A 44 -23.63 20.37 26.13
N GLY A 45 -24.13 19.15 26.11
CA GLY A 45 -25.42 18.73 26.66
C GLY A 45 -26.64 19.15 25.82
N SER A 46 -26.43 19.82 24.68
CA SER A 46 -27.53 20.28 23.82
C SER A 46 -27.88 19.25 22.75
N SER A 47 -29.04 19.42 22.11
CA SER A 47 -29.46 18.62 20.95
C SER A 47 -28.50 18.69 19.75
N HIS A 48 -27.64 19.71 19.72
CA HIS A 48 -26.68 19.91 18.63
C HIS A 48 -25.35 19.20 18.83
N GLU A 49 -25.07 18.72 20.05
CA GLU A 49 -23.79 18.09 20.39
C GLU A 49 -23.48 16.90 19.49
N ALA A 50 -24.48 16.04 19.25
CA ALA A 50 -24.34 14.87 18.38
C ALA A 50 -23.91 15.24 16.95
N VAL A 51 -24.46 16.33 16.39
CA VAL A 51 -24.16 16.78 15.03
C VAL A 51 -22.72 17.30 14.94
N ILE A 52 -22.25 18.02 15.97
CA ILE A 52 -20.87 18.52 16.01
C ILE A 52 -19.89 17.35 16.18
N LEU A 53 -20.19 16.41 17.08
CA LEU A 53 -19.40 15.20 17.30
C LEU A 53 -19.34 14.34 16.03
N GLU A 54 -20.43 14.21 15.29
CA GLU A 54 -20.45 13.53 14.00
C GLU A 54 -19.50 14.21 13.00
N VAL A 55 -19.61 15.53 12.81
CA VAL A 55 -18.71 16.26 11.88
C VAL A 55 -17.25 16.14 12.31
N TYR A 56 -16.98 16.16 13.62
CA TYR A 56 -15.63 16.09 14.13
C TYR A 56 -15.05 14.68 14.03
N ALA A 57 -15.70 13.70 14.68
CA ALA A 57 -15.21 12.34 14.78
C ALA A 57 -15.33 11.55 13.47
N LEU A 58 -16.39 11.77 12.68
CA LEU A 58 -16.64 11.01 11.45
C LEU A 58 -16.36 11.80 10.17
N GLY A 59 -16.34 13.13 10.24
CA GLY A 59 -16.00 13.99 9.10
C GLY A 59 -14.53 14.36 9.05
N TYR A 60 -13.96 14.86 10.15
CA TYR A 60 -12.62 15.45 10.15
C TYR A 60 -11.51 14.47 10.51
N LEU A 61 -11.64 13.75 11.64
CA LEU A 61 -10.57 12.90 12.17
C LEU A 61 -10.14 11.72 11.27
N PRO A 62 -11.01 11.11 10.45
CA PRO A 62 -10.58 10.10 9.49
C PRO A 62 -9.58 10.65 8.47
N ASP A 63 -9.80 11.87 7.96
CA ASP A 63 -8.99 12.50 6.92
C ASP A 63 -7.59 12.89 7.43
N VAL A 64 -7.51 13.36 8.68
CA VAL A 64 -6.24 13.72 9.32
C VAL A 64 -5.59 12.56 10.09
N LYS A 65 -6.17 11.35 10.04
CA LYS A 65 -5.71 10.15 10.77
C LYS A 65 -5.58 10.35 12.29
N GLY A 66 -6.44 11.18 12.87
CA GLY A 66 -6.49 11.45 14.31
C GLY A 66 -7.18 10.34 15.10
N PHE A 67 -6.67 9.10 15.01
CA PHE A 67 -7.31 7.93 15.60
C PHE A 67 -7.35 7.98 17.13
N ALA A 68 -6.31 8.51 17.78
CA ALA A 68 -6.25 8.63 19.23
C ALA A 68 -7.27 9.64 19.75
N GLU A 69 -7.40 10.77 19.05
CA GLU A 69 -8.34 11.84 19.35
C GLU A 69 -9.80 11.42 19.05
N ALA A 70 -10.01 10.53 18.07
CA ALA A 70 -11.33 10.07 17.67
C ALA A 70 -12.01 9.21 18.74
N VAL A 71 -11.26 8.35 19.44
CA VAL A 71 -11.81 7.43 20.44
C VAL A 71 -12.70 8.12 21.48
N PRO A 72 -12.22 9.11 22.26
CA PRO A 72 -13.07 9.75 23.27
C PRO A 72 -14.27 10.51 22.67
N LEU A 73 -14.14 11.04 21.45
CA LEU A 73 -15.26 11.72 20.77
C LEU A 73 -16.32 10.73 20.28
N LEU A 74 -15.91 9.57 19.80
CA LEU A 74 -16.81 8.50 19.37
C LEU A 74 -17.53 7.86 20.56
N GLU A 75 -16.85 7.64 21.68
CA GLU A 75 -17.48 7.18 22.94
C GLU A 75 -18.56 8.16 23.39
N ARG A 76 -18.25 9.45 23.35
CA ARG A 76 -19.19 10.53 23.68
C ARG A 76 -20.36 10.60 22.68
N LEU A 77 -20.12 10.39 21.39
CA LEU A 77 -21.19 10.37 20.38
C LEU A 77 -22.13 9.17 20.58
N LEU A 78 -21.57 8.00 20.85
CA LEU A 78 -22.33 6.75 21.00
C LEU A 78 -23.21 6.71 22.25
N SER A 79 -22.90 7.52 23.28
CA SER A 79 -23.72 7.67 24.48
C SER A 79 -24.94 8.59 24.29
N LEU A 80 -25.02 9.32 23.18
CA LEU A 80 -26.15 10.17 22.82
C LEU A 80 -27.22 9.39 22.03
N GLU A 81 -28.43 9.96 21.99
CA GLU A 81 -29.48 9.52 21.07
C GLU A 81 -29.13 10.00 19.67
N ILE A 82 -28.78 9.06 18.79
CA ILE A 82 -28.32 9.33 17.42
C ILE A 82 -28.99 8.38 16.43
N PRO A 83 -29.13 8.79 15.15
CA PRO A 83 -29.64 7.92 14.09
C PRO A 83 -28.81 6.64 13.91
N ASP A 84 -29.46 5.53 13.55
CA ASP A 84 -28.81 4.21 13.41
C ASP A 84 -27.65 4.22 12.40
N ASN A 85 -27.76 4.98 11.31
CA ASN A 85 -26.69 5.12 10.33
C ASN A 85 -25.45 5.80 10.93
N VAL A 86 -25.64 6.83 11.77
CA VAL A 86 -24.55 7.52 12.47
C VAL A 86 -23.93 6.58 13.50
N ARG A 87 -24.76 5.82 14.23
CA ARG A 87 -24.29 4.80 15.19
C ARG A 87 -23.44 3.72 14.52
N ALA A 88 -23.89 3.19 13.39
CA ALA A 88 -23.14 2.20 12.62
C ALA A 88 -21.79 2.74 12.14
N ASN A 89 -21.77 3.97 11.60
CA ASN A 89 -20.53 4.63 11.19
C ASN A 89 -19.58 4.87 12.36
N ALA A 90 -20.10 5.30 13.52
CA ALA A 90 -19.32 5.51 14.74
C ALA A 90 -18.70 4.21 15.26
N LEU A 91 -19.46 3.11 15.32
CA LEU A 91 -18.94 1.81 15.72
C LEU A 91 -17.89 1.28 14.73
N GLY A 92 -18.13 1.43 13.42
CA GLY A 92 -17.17 1.05 12.39
C GLY A 92 -15.85 1.83 12.51
N PHE A 93 -15.92 3.15 12.66
CA PHE A 93 -14.73 3.97 12.82
C PHE A 93 -14.03 3.74 14.17
N MET A 94 -14.78 3.50 15.25
CA MET A 94 -14.21 3.12 16.54
C MET A 94 -13.40 1.83 16.44
N SER A 95 -13.96 0.80 15.79
CA SER A 95 -13.25 -0.46 15.56
C SER A 95 -11.96 -0.25 14.76
N LEU A 96 -11.97 0.65 13.77
CA LEU A 96 -10.76 1.03 13.02
C LEU A 96 -9.74 1.74 13.91
N CYS A 97 -10.18 2.69 14.74
CA CYS A 97 -9.30 3.41 15.67
C CYS A 97 -8.62 2.44 16.64
N MET A 98 -9.38 1.56 17.29
CA MET A 98 -8.83 0.57 18.22
C MET A 98 -7.84 -0.37 17.53
N LYS A 99 -8.16 -0.84 16.32
CA LYS A 99 -7.24 -1.65 15.52
C LYS A 99 -5.94 -0.88 15.26
N ARG A 100 -6.00 0.38 14.81
CA ARG A 100 -4.82 1.19 14.49
C ARG A 100 -3.97 1.50 15.72
N LEU A 101 -4.60 1.81 16.85
CA LEU A 101 -3.93 2.10 18.11
C LEU A 101 -3.30 0.85 18.75
N SER A 102 -3.81 -0.35 18.42
CA SER A 102 -3.21 -1.62 18.85
C SER A 102 -1.98 -2.05 18.03
N VAL A 103 -1.70 -1.38 16.90
CA VAL A 103 -0.51 -1.68 16.10
C VAL A 103 0.73 -1.21 16.84
N VAL A 104 1.59 -2.15 17.21
CA VAL A 104 2.89 -1.86 17.80
C VAL A 104 3.91 -1.65 16.67
N PRO A 105 4.65 -0.52 16.65
CA PRO A 105 5.74 -0.34 15.71
C PRO A 105 6.71 -1.51 15.74
N SER A 106 7.13 -1.98 14.57
CA SER A 106 8.02 -3.12 14.43
C SER A 106 9.02 -2.90 13.30
N GLU A 107 9.98 -3.81 13.19
CA GLU A 107 10.91 -3.87 12.07
C GLU A 107 10.56 -5.05 11.17
N ALA A 108 10.94 -4.96 9.89
CA ALA A 108 10.88 -6.11 9.00
C ALA A 108 11.66 -7.29 9.59
N ASP A 109 11.04 -8.48 9.58
CA ASP A 109 11.59 -9.67 10.21
C ASP A 109 12.62 -10.32 9.29
N LEU A 110 13.90 -10.05 9.56
CA LEU A 110 15.01 -10.65 8.82
C LEU A 110 15.19 -12.15 9.11
N ASN A 111 14.52 -12.68 10.13
CA ASN A 111 14.49 -14.10 10.45
C ASN A 111 13.19 -14.78 9.97
N ASN A 112 12.39 -14.08 9.15
CA ASN A 112 11.16 -14.65 8.61
C ASN A 112 11.48 -15.93 7.83
N PRO A 113 10.87 -17.09 8.16
CA PRO A 113 11.21 -18.36 7.52
C PRO A 113 11.08 -18.33 5.99
N ASN A 114 10.14 -17.55 5.45
CA ASN A 114 9.98 -17.41 4.01
C ASN A 114 11.15 -16.64 3.38
N LEU A 115 11.64 -15.59 4.06
CA LEU A 115 12.83 -14.86 3.64
C LEU A 115 14.07 -15.75 3.73
N THR A 116 14.25 -16.46 4.84
CA THR A 116 15.38 -17.38 5.03
C THR A 116 15.44 -18.41 3.91
N HIS A 117 14.31 -19.07 3.62
CA HIS A 117 14.21 -20.05 2.54
C HIS A 117 14.47 -19.43 1.16
N PHE A 118 13.99 -18.21 0.92
CA PHE A 118 14.27 -17.46 -0.31
C PHE A 118 15.77 -17.19 -0.46
N MET A 119 16.43 -16.66 0.57
CA MET A 119 17.87 -16.36 0.53
C MET A 119 18.73 -17.62 0.38
N GLU A 120 18.36 -18.72 1.03
CA GLU A 120 19.01 -20.04 0.81
C GLU A 120 18.88 -20.49 -0.65
N THR A 121 17.71 -20.30 -1.24
CA THR A 121 17.48 -20.61 -2.66
C THR A 121 18.37 -19.75 -3.56
N LEU A 122 18.51 -18.44 -3.29
CA LEU A 122 19.43 -17.58 -4.02
C LEU A 122 20.88 -18.02 -3.90
N ARG A 123 21.34 -18.31 -2.68
CA ARG A 123 22.72 -18.76 -2.40
C ARG A 123 23.07 -20.05 -3.13
N SER A 124 22.10 -20.96 -3.28
CA SER A 124 22.28 -22.21 -4.03
C SER A 124 22.67 -21.99 -5.50
N GLY A 125 22.32 -20.83 -6.07
CA GLY A 125 22.61 -20.48 -7.45
C GLY A 125 21.64 -21.07 -8.48
N ASN A 126 20.80 -22.04 -8.11
CA ASN A 126 20.00 -22.86 -9.03
C ASN A 126 19.03 -22.06 -9.91
N ILE A 127 18.56 -20.89 -9.45
CA ILE A 127 17.63 -20.05 -10.23
C ILE A 127 18.33 -19.24 -11.34
N PHE A 128 19.66 -19.16 -11.33
CA PHE A 128 20.45 -18.33 -12.24
C PHE A 128 20.96 -19.09 -13.47
N ASP A 129 20.63 -20.37 -13.63
CA ASP A 129 21.00 -21.13 -14.84
C ASP A 129 20.17 -20.71 -16.07
N PHE A 130 19.06 -20.01 -15.86
CA PHE A 130 18.12 -19.52 -16.88
C PHE A 130 17.81 -20.51 -18.02
N ASP A 131 17.67 -21.80 -17.70
CA ASP A 131 17.52 -22.90 -18.65
C ASP A 131 16.16 -23.59 -18.56
N ALA A 132 15.12 -22.83 -18.17
CA ALA A 132 13.78 -23.33 -17.96
C ALA A 132 13.30 -24.28 -19.06
N ASN A 133 12.67 -25.38 -18.66
CA ASN A 133 11.92 -26.21 -19.59
C ASN A 133 10.67 -25.44 -20.05
N PRO A 134 10.48 -25.17 -21.37
CA PRO A 134 9.32 -24.44 -21.87
C PRO A 134 7.97 -25.05 -21.45
N ASN A 135 7.88 -26.38 -21.32
CA ASN A 135 6.65 -27.05 -20.86
C ASN A 135 6.28 -26.69 -19.42
N SER A 136 7.28 -26.39 -18.60
CA SER A 136 7.07 -25.91 -17.23
C SER A 136 6.54 -24.47 -17.22
N LEU A 137 6.55 -23.75 -18.33
CA LEU A 137 6.14 -22.35 -18.45
C LEU A 137 4.90 -22.15 -19.34
N HIS A 138 4.09 -23.20 -19.57
CA HIS A 138 2.91 -23.18 -20.45
C HIS A 138 1.85 -22.07 -20.19
N ARG A 139 1.97 -21.32 -19.08
CA ARG A 139 1.09 -20.20 -18.71
C ARG A 139 1.67 -18.83 -19.07
N TYR A 140 2.88 -18.80 -19.64
CA TYR A 140 3.62 -17.58 -19.93
C TYR A 140 4.04 -17.58 -21.39
N PRO A 141 3.86 -16.47 -22.13
CA PRO A 141 4.52 -16.28 -23.41
C PRO A 141 6.04 -16.30 -23.21
N ILE A 142 6.73 -17.12 -24.00
CA ILE A 142 8.19 -17.29 -23.91
C ILE A 142 8.83 -16.56 -25.08
N THR A 143 9.83 -15.72 -24.79
CA THR A 143 10.74 -15.16 -25.79
C THR A 143 12.16 -15.66 -25.58
N ARG A 144 12.88 -15.88 -26.69
CA ARG A 144 14.33 -16.07 -26.72
C ARG A 144 15.04 -14.96 -27.51
N ASP A 145 14.27 -13.99 -28.00
CA ASP A 145 14.80 -12.82 -28.68
C ASP A 145 15.23 -11.81 -27.61
N LEU A 146 16.55 -11.64 -27.47
CA LEU A 146 17.15 -10.72 -26.52
C LEU A 146 16.68 -9.27 -26.72
N GLU A 147 16.53 -8.81 -27.96
CA GLU A 147 16.11 -7.45 -28.26
C GLU A 147 14.62 -7.24 -27.98
N LEU A 148 13.79 -8.28 -28.19
CA LEU A 148 12.42 -8.26 -27.68
C LEU A 148 12.40 -8.19 -26.14
N ALA A 149 13.16 -9.03 -25.44
CA ALA A 149 13.20 -9.02 -23.98
C ALA A 149 13.66 -7.67 -23.40
N LYS A 150 14.70 -7.04 -23.99
CA LYS A 150 15.15 -5.69 -23.63
C LYS A 150 14.06 -4.64 -23.80
N ARG A 151 13.33 -4.69 -24.93
CA ARG A 151 12.20 -3.77 -25.15
C ARG A 151 11.11 -3.97 -24.10
N LEU A 152 10.70 -5.22 -23.84
CA LEU A 152 9.66 -5.50 -22.85
C LEU A 152 10.04 -5.06 -21.43
N ALA A 153 11.32 -5.18 -21.06
CA ALA A 153 11.83 -4.77 -19.76
C ALA A 153 11.97 -3.25 -19.64
N TRP A 154 12.54 -2.58 -20.65
CA TRP A 154 12.96 -1.17 -20.54
C TRP A 154 12.07 -0.17 -21.27
N ASN A 155 11.51 -0.56 -22.41
CA ASN A 155 10.74 0.31 -23.29
C ASN A 155 9.49 -0.40 -23.79
N GLN A 156 8.43 -0.30 -23.00
CA GLN A 156 7.15 -0.83 -23.45
C GLN A 156 6.43 0.10 -24.43
N SER A 157 6.96 1.29 -24.74
CA SER A 157 6.34 2.28 -25.66
C SER A 157 4.83 2.46 -25.41
N ILE A 158 4.36 2.27 -24.18
CA ILE A 158 2.95 2.36 -23.85
C ILE A 158 2.67 3.79 -23.41
N GLU A 159 1.76 4.45 -24.13
CA GLU A 159 1.24 5.74 -23.72
C GLU A 159 0.50 5.61 -22.37
N SER A 160 0.53 6.69 -21.60
CA SER A 160 -0.28 6.83 -20.39
C SER A 160 -1.72 6.40 -20.67
N PRO A 161 -2.37 5.60 -19.81
CA PRO A 161 -2.05 5.38 -18.39
C PRO A 161 -1.24 4.11 -18.06
N PHE A 162 -0.70 3.40 -19.06
CA PHE A 162 -0.12 2.07 -18.86
C PHE A 162 1.36 2.12 -18.46
N LYS A 163 1.78 1.09 -17.72
CA LYS A 163 3.01 1.10 -16.92
C LYS A 163 4.03 0.13 -17.48
N SER A 164 5.22 0.64 -17.81
CA SER A 164 6.44 -0.15 -18.04
C SER A 164 6.65 -1.19 -16.93
N TRP A 165 7.53 -2.18 -17.14
CA TRP A 165 7.92 -3.13 -16.09
C TRP A 165 8.28 -2.42 -14.77
N ASN A 166 9.04 -1.33 -14.86
CA ASN A 166 9.34 -0.44 -13.74
C ASN A 166 8.10 0.16 -13.08
N GLY A 167 7.10 0.57 -13.85
CA GLY A 167 5.84 1.06 -13.33
C GLY A 167 5.00 -0.03 -12.63
N LEU A 168 5.05 -1.28 -13.09
CA LEU A 168 4.42 -2.42 -12.43
C LEU A 168 5.08 -2.70 -11.07
N ARG A 169 6.41 -2.75 -11.04
CA ARG A 169 7.21 -2.86 -9.80
C ARG A 169 6.92 -1.72 -8.84
N SER A 170 6.92 -0.48 -9.33
CA SER A 170 6.54 0.70 -8.55
C SER A 170 5.14 0.59 -7.95
N LYS A 171 4.17 0.00 -8.66
CA LYS A 171 2.81 -0.24 -8.15
C LYS A 171 2.82 -1.30 -7.05
N ALA A 172 3.55 -2.40 -7.22
CA ALA A 172 3.69 -3.45 -6.22
C ALA A 172 4.41 -2.93 -4.95
N SER A 173 5.51 -2.21 -5.12
CA SER A 173 6.23 -1.50 -4.07
C SER A 173 5.33 -0.52 -3.32
N ALA A 174 4.51 0.27 -4.03
CA ALA A 174 3.55 1.18 -3.40
C ALA A 174 2.49 0.46 -2.54
N GLN A 175 2.02 -0.72 -2.95
CA GLN A 175 1.10 -1.54 -2.14
C GLN A 175 1.77 -2.02 -0.85
N ARG A 176 3.01 -2.53 -0.95
CA ARG A 176 3.78 -2.96 0.22
C ARG A 176 4.12 -1.78 1.13
N ASN A 177 4.55 -0.64 0.59
CA ASN A 177 4.87 0.56 1.38
C ASN A 177 3.63 1.09 2.12
N ARG A 178 2.45 1.01 1.49
CA ARG A 178 1.18 1.25 2.17
C ARG A 178 0.98 0.28 3.32
N TYR A 179 1.14 -1.02 3.10
CA TYR A 179 1.05 -2.04 4.15
C TYR A 179 2.01 -1.75 5.32
N CYS A 180 3.29 -1.44 5.04
CA CYS A 180 4.26 -1.09 6.07
C CYS A 180 3.86 0.16 6.86
N SER A 181 3.46 1.23 6.16
CA SER A 181 3.01 2.48 6.81
C SER A 181 1.78 2.24 7.69
N GLU A 182 0.85 1.43 7.22
CA GLU A 182 -0.39 1.08 7.91
C GLU A 182 -0.17 0.21 9.15
N ASN A 183 0.89 -0.61 9.16
CA ASN A 183 1.24 -1.52 10.23
C ASN A 183 2.50 -1.06 11.01
N LEU A 184 2.95 0.17 10.80
CA LEU A 184 4.12 0.77 11.46
C LEU A 184 5.39 -0.09 11.37
N ILE A 185 5.61 -0.74 10.23
CA ILE A 185 6.76 -1.61 9.97
C ILE A 185 7.88 -0.80 9.32
N SER A 186 9.04 -0.74 9.97
CA SER A 186 10.26 -0.13 9.42
C SER A 186 11.04 -1.11 8.55
N THR A 187 11.47 -0.68 7.36
CA THR A 187 12.33 -1.45 6.44
C THR A 187 13.78 -0.96 6.44
N ALA A 188 14.15 -0.01 7.30
CA ALA A 188 15.47 0.65 7.26
C ALA A 188 16.66 -0.32 7.38
N ARG A 189 16.52 -1.36 8.21
CA ARG A 189 17.57 -2.39 8.38
C ARG A 189 17.68 -3.34 7.19
N PHE A 190 16.58 -3.60 6.49
CA PHE A 190 16.56 -4.51 5.35
C PHE A 190 17.52 -4.05 4.26
N GLY A 191 17.41 -2.79 3.84
CA GLY A 191 18.19 -2.21 2.75
C GLY A 191 19.70 -2.24 2.98
N LYS A 192 20.15 -2.31 4.24
CA LYS A 192 21.56 -2.36 4.59
C LYS A 192 22.16 -3.76 4.53
N ILE A 193 21.38 -4.81 4.76
CA ILE A 193 21.89 -6.17 4.98
C ILE A 193 21.54 -7.08 3.80
N ILE A 194 20.26 -7.14 3.42
CA ILE A 194 19.80 -8.12 2.43
C ILE A 194 20.13 -7.63 1.02
N THR A 195 19.96 -6.34 0.77
CA THR A 195 20.19 -5.75 -0.56
C THR A 195 21.64 -5.89 -1.03
N SER A 196 22.62 -5.74 -0.12
CA SER A 196 24.04 -5.97 -0.45
C SER A 196 24.32 -7.43 -0.80
N GLU A 197 23.76 -8.37 -0.04
CA GLU A 197 23.94 -9.80 -0.31
C GLU A 197 23.31 -10.20 -1.65
N ILE A 198 22.10 -9.73 -1.97
CA ILE A 198 21.46 -10.00 -3.27
C ILE A 198 22.30 -9.42 -4.41
N THR A 199 22.85 -8.22 -4.23
CA THR A 199 23.76 -7.60 -5.21
C THR A 199 24.96 -8.50 -5.48
N ASP A 200 25.66 -8.93 -4.44
CA ASP A 200 26.84 -9.78 -4.55
C ASP A 200 26.51 -11.13 -5.22
N ILE A 201 25.38 -11.75 -4.86
CA ILE A 201 24.93 -13.00 -5.50
C ILE A 201 24.70 -12.76 -7.00
N CYS A 202 23.96 -11.71 -7.37
CA CYS A 202 23.66 -11.41 -8.77
C CYS A 202 24.95 -11.16 -9.56
N GLN A 203 25.88 -10.37 -9.02
CA GLN A 203 27.16 -10.05 -9.68
C GLN A 203 28.01 -11.30 -9.96
N ASN A 204 27.97 -12.28 -9.05
CA ASN A 204 28.77 -13.49 -9.16
C ASN A 204 28.10 -14.60 -9.98
N ARG A 205 26.78 -14.53 -10.21
CA ARG A 205 26.00 -15.61 -10.83
C ARG A 205 25.46 -15.26 -12.22
N LEU A 206 25.19 -14.00 -12.50
CA LEU A 206 24.69 -13.57 -13.80
C LEU A 206 25.83 -13.49 -14.82
N ALA A 207 25.61 -14.04 -16.01
CA ALA A 207 26.60 -14.06 -17.09
C ALA A 207 25.92 -14.11 -18.47
N GLY A 208 26.66 -13.82 -19.54
CA GLY A 208 26.13 -13.89 -20.91
C GLY A 208 24.98 -12.90 -21.15
N GLU A 209 23.98 -13.31 -21.93
CA GLU A 209 22.85 -12.45 -22.31
C GLU A 209 22.04 -11.96 -21.10
N ILE A 210 21.93 -12.77 -20.04
CA ILE A 210 21.13 -12.39 -18.87
C ILE A 210 21.75 -11.22 -18.10
N MET A 211 23.06 -10.98 -18.25
CA MET A 211 23.75 -9.86 -17.61
C MET A 211 23.22 -8.50 -18.06
N HIS A 212 22.61 -8.41 -19.25
CA HIS A 212 21.94 -7.18 -19.68
C HIS A 212 20.80 -6.78 -18.72
N PHE A 213 20.17 -7.73 -18.05
CA PHE A 213 19.04 -7.52 -17.15
C PHE A 213 19.48 -7.47 -15.68
N PHE A 214 20.75 -7.18 -15.39
CA PHE A 214 21.27 -7.15 -14.02
C PHE A 214 20.40 -6.31 -13.08
N ASP A 215 20.16 -5.04 -13.44
CA ASP A 215 19.39 -4.11 -12.60
C ASP A 215 17.93 -4.57 -12.42
N ASP A 216 17.36 -5.19 -13.46
CA ASP A 216 16.00 -5.71 -13.41
C ASP A 216 15.89 -6.91 -12.48
N ILE A 217 16.77 -7.90 -12.64
CA ILE A 217 16.80 -9.11 -11.81
C ILE A 217 17.09 -8.76 -10.36
N TYR A 218 18.10 -7.93 -10.11
CA TYR A 218 18.42 -7.44 -8.78
C TYR A 218 17.23 -6.72 -8.14
N GLY A 219 16.54 -5.85 -8.89
CA GLY A 219 15.36 -5.13 -8.43
C GLY A 219 14.22 -6.09 -8.05
N ASP A 220 13.91 -7.06 -8.91
CA ASP A 220 12.86 -8.05 -8.65
C ASP A 220 13.14 -8.87 -7.40
N LEU A 221 14.36 -9.42 -7.30
CA LEU A 221 14.77 -10.26 -6.17
C LEU A 221 14.77 -9.46 -4.86
N SER A 222 15.19 -8.19 -4.91
CA SER A 222 15.14 -7.29 -3.74
C SER A 222 13.69 -7.00 -3.32
N GLU A 223 12.78 -6.71 -4.25
CA GLU A 223 11.38 -6.45 -3.93
C GLU A 223 10.66 -7.69 -3.35
N ILE A 224 10.95 -8.87 -3.89
CA ILE A 224 10.45 -10.15 -3.37
C ILE A 224 10.96 -10.37 -1.95
N ALA A 225 12.26 -10.20 -1.72
CA ALA A 225 12.88 -10.36 -0.40
C ALA A 225 12.29 -9.38 0.62
N GLU A 226 12.08 -8.11 0.24
CA GLU A 226 11.41 -7.13 1.11
C GLU A 226 9.98 -7.56 1.46
N GLY A 227 9.22 -8.04 0.47
CA GLY A 227 7.88 -8.55 0.70
C GLY A 227 7.86 -9.71 1.69
N LYS A 228 8.82 -10.64 1.59
CA LYS A 228 8.97 -11.77 2.53
C LYS A 228 9.39 -11.32 3.93
N ALA A 229 10.32 -10.38 4.04
CA ALA A 229 10.76 -9.82 5.33
C ALA A 229 9.62 -9.12 6.08
N VAL A 230 8.77 -8.41 5.35
CA VAL A 230 7.59 -7.72 5.89
C VAL A 230 6.43 -8.68 6.17
N GLY A 231 6.44 -9.89 5.59
CA GLY A 231 5.31 -10.82 5.63
C GLY A 231 4.15 -10.39 4.72
N PHE A 232 4.40 -9.56 3.71
CA PHE A 232 3.41 -9.09 2.74
C PHE A 232 3.95 -9.18 1.32
N GLU A 233 3.45 -10.13 0.55
CA GLU A 233 3.81 -10.33 -0.86
C GLU A 233 2.63 -9.99 -1.77
N THR A 234 2.86 -9.10 -2.73
CA THR A 234 1.88 -8.78 -3.77
C THR A 234 1.77 -9.94 -4.76
N ASP A 235 0.70 -9.95 -5.56
CA ASP A 235 0.54 -10.96 -6.61
C ASP A 235 1.66 -10.89 -7.66
N LEU A 236 2.18 -9.70 -7.95
CA LEU A 236 3.33 -9.53 -8.84
C LEU A 236 4.59 -10.17 -8.23
N HIS A 237 4.89 -9.94 -6.94
CA HIS A 237 6.04 -10.57 -6.27
C HIS A 237 5.97 -12.10 -6.35
N LYS A 238 4.78 -12.67 -6.12
CA LYS A 238 4.55 -14.11 -6.21
C LYS A 238 4.76 -14.62 -7.63
N GLN A 239 4.21 -13.95 -8.65
CA GLN A 239 4.39 -14.33 -10.04
C GLN A 239 5.86 -14.28 -10.48
N MET A 240 6.57 -13.18 -10.17
CA MET A 240 8.00 -13.07 -10.44
C MET A 240 8.78 -14.22 -9.79
N TRP A 241 8.50 -14.51 -8.52
CA TRP A 241 9.18 -15.60 -7.81
C TRP A 241 8.91 -16.98 -8.43
N GLU A 242 7.68 -17.26 -8.87
CA GLU A 242 7.36 -18.51 -9.56
C GLU A 242 8.13 -18.66 -10.89
N VAL A 243 8.37 -17.55 -11.61
CA VAL A 243 9.17 -17.56 -12.84
C VAL A 243 10.64 -17.84 -12.54
N TYR A 244 11.24 -17.17 -11.54
CA TYR A 244 12.63 -17.42 -11.14
C TYR A 244 12.86 -18.87 -10.68
N LYS A 245 11.93 -19.44 -9.90
CA LYS A 245 12.02 -20.86 -9.48
C LYS A 245 12.01 -21.83 -10.66
N ARG A 246 11.42 -21.44 -11.79
CA ARG A 246 11.40 -22.21 -13.03
C ARG A 246 12.62 -21.96 -13.90
N LYS A 247 13.57 -21.13 -13.43
CA LYS A 247 14.81 -20.75 -14.12
C LYS A 247 14.54 -19.94 -15.40
N ALA A 248 13.66 -18.96 -15.31
CA ALA A 248 13.41 -17.98 -16.37
C ALA A 248 13.40 -16.57 -15.79
N PHE A 249 13.54 -15.56 -16.66
CA PHE A 249 13.49 -14.15 -16.26
C PHE A 249 12.13 -13.54 -16.66
N PRO A 250 11.35 -12.95 -15.71
CA PRO A 250 10.15 -12.21 -16.06
C PRO A 250 10.53 -10.88 -16.76
N CYS A 251 10.53 -10.87 -18.09
CA CYS A 251 11.08 -9.76 -18.87
C CYS A 251 10.05 -8.68 -19.24
N GLY A 252 8.84 -8.74 -18.70
CA GLY A 252 7.78 -7.75 -18.96
C GLY A 252 6.43 -8.40 -19.26
N TRP A 253 5.54 -7.65 -19.89
CA TRP A 253 4.21 -8.11 -20.30
C TRP A 253 4.18 -8.23 -21.82
N MET A 254 3.60 -9.30 -22.37
CA MET A 254 3.25 -9.30 -23.79
C MET A 254 2.00 -8.44 -23.98
N ASP A 255 1.94 -7.72 -25.10
CA ASP A 255 0.95 -6.70 -25.49
C ASP A 255 0.43 -5.77 -24.36
N ASN A 256 -0.90 -5.64 -24.14
CA ASN A 256 -1.48 -4.64 -23.25
C ASN A 256 -1.69 -5.15 -21.80
N TYR A 257 -1.01 -4.52 -20.84
CA TYR A 257 -1.34 -4.68 -19.41
C TYR A 257 -2.65 -3.93 -19.06
N PRO A 258 -3.55 -4.47 -18.18
CA PRO A 258 -3.43 -5.69 -17.37
C PRO A 258 -4.08 -6.93 -17.98
N ASP A 259 -4.65 -6.83 -19.18
CA ASP A 259 -5.59 -7.82 -19.71
C ASP A 259 -4.90 -9.11 -20.22
N GLU A 260 -3.57 -9.17 -20.14
CA GLU A 260 -2.75 -10.19 -20.81
C GLU A 260 -1.75 -10.90 -19.87
N GLN A 261 -0.71 -11.55 -20.42
CA GLN A 261 0.18 -12.45 -19.68
C GLN A 261 1.62 -11.92 -19.53
N LEU A 262 2.18 -12.16 -18.35
CA LEU A 262 3.60 -11.98 -18.06
C LEU A 262 4.46 -12.76 -19.07
N CYS A 263 5.31 -12.05 -19.82
CA CYS A 263 6.27 -12.65 -20.72
C CYS A 263 7.56 -13.02 -19.99
N VAL A 264 8.14 -14.14 -20.38
CA VAL A 264 9.38 -14.65 -19.79
C VAL A 264 10.46 -14.82 -20.85
N PHE A 265 11.68 -14.44 -20.50
CA PHE A 265 12.87 -14.62 -21.30
C PHE A 265 13.66 -15.85 -20.85
N ILE A 266 14.10 -16.64 -21.83
CA ILE A 266 15.02 -17.77 -21.65
C ILE A 266 16.15 -17.58 -22.67
N PRO A 267 17.39 -17.32 -22.25
CA PRO A 267 18.52 -17.20 -23.17
C PRO A 267 18.80 -18.51 -23.91
N TYR A 268 19.48 -18.43 -25.05
CA TYR A 268 19.98 -19.62 -25.73
C TYR A 268 21.13 -20.24 -24.91
N ARG A 269 21.15 -21.58 -24.80
CA ARG A 269 22.34 -22.28 -24.33
C ARG A 269 23.42 -22.19 -25.40
N HIS A 270 24.55 -21.57 -25.08
CA HIS A 270 25.79 -21.70 -25.85
C HIS A 270 26.49 -23.01 -25.51
#